data_AF-A0A842V3C1-F1
#
_entry.id   AF-A0A842V3C1-F1
#
_cell.length_a   1.000
_cell.length_b   1.000
_cell.length_c   1.000
_cell.angle_alpha   90.00
_cell.angle_beta   90.00
_cell.angle_gamma   90.00
#
_symmetry.space_group_name_H-M   'P 1'
#
loop_
_entity.id
_entity.type
_entity.pdbx_description
1 polymer ?
#
loop_
_entity_poly.entity_id
_entity_poly.type
_entity_poly.pdbx_seq_one_letter_code
_entity_poly.pdbx_strand_id
1 'polypeptide(L)'
;MDEIDWEKVRKKGEEIFLNPNKTYSYSEIIEGTKVKGNSCKKKYSAVSGNTFRGFTRKNKKGASEAYKRFFLNNEELVIKRLRGAYHPEDILRLEEYILEQVKEELKGIIIENKLNSYNRLRKPIDLYIEHLVAMDNKLNKEDKKRLVPLLFLPLDSQLFSSEIFIDFTNENEPKLDASLKKEEFTDDFQKKLKSLTSKIRWKNYNEKMKQFKEEEIQKEPDKPTISYGELTDKKDYILLQKFIKIKAKNKSRDFYPIYFDLLWGKKVARYETSGRNLFETNLGEKDE
;
A
#
# COMPACT_ATOMS: atom_id res chain seq x y z
N MET A 1 12.11 -15.94 -17.96
CA MET A 1 11.36 -15.13 -16.97
C MET A 1 12.23 -13.93 -16.77
N ASP A 2 11.83 -12.78 -17.29
CA ASP A 2 12.71 -11.61 -17.32
C ASP A 2 12.88 -11.11 -15.88
N GLU A 3 14.13 -10.97 -15.47
CA GLU A 3 14.50 -10.53 -14.14
C GLU A 3 14.00 -9.10 -13.89
N ILE A 4 13.48 -8.81 -12.70
CA ILE A 4 13.05 -7.46 -12.34
C ILE A 4 14.27 -6.52 -12.37
N ASP A 5 14.22 -5.49 -13.22
CA ASP A 5 15.20 -4.41 -13.23
C ASP A 5 14.98 -3.46 -12.04
N TRP A 6 15.63 -3.77 -10.92
CA TRP A 6 15.53 -3.01 -9.68
C TRP A 6 16.04 -1.57 -9.80
N GLU A 7 16.98 -1.30 -10.71
CA GLU A 7 17.50 0.05 -10.94
C GLU A 7 16.48 0.90 -11.69
N LYS A 8 15.78 0.33 -12.67
CA LYS A 8 14.64 0.97 -13.33
C LYS A 8 13.51 1.28 -12.33
N VAL A 9 13.18 0.33 -11.45
CA VAL A 9 12.17 0.54 -10.39
C VAL A 9 12.59 1.69 -9.47
N ARG A 10 13.86 1.72 -9.04
CA ARG A 10 14.39 2.78 -8.18
C ARG A 10 14.27 4.15 -8.84
N LYS A 11 14.75 4.30 -10.09
CA LYS A 11 14.65 5.57 -10.85
C LYS A 11 13.21 6.04 -10.98
N LYS A 12 12.28 5.14 -11.30
CA LYS A 12 10.84 5.47 -11.39
C LYS A 12 10.26 5.86 -10.02
N GLY A 13 10.71 5.21 -8.95
CA GLY A 13 10.39 5.60 -7.58
C GLY A 13 10.83 7.03 -7.27
N GLU A 14 12.05 7.40 -7.63
CA GLU A 14 12.56 8.77 -7.43
C GLU A 14 11.78 9.81 -8.24
N GLU A 15 11.45 9.49 -9.49
CA GLU A 15 10.63 10.36 -10.36
C GLU A 15 9.25 10.61 -9.77
N ILE A 16 8.60 9.59 -9.19
CA ILE A 16 7.22 9.73 -8.68
C ILE A 16 7.19 10.34 -7.29
N PHE A 17 8.04 9.85 -6.38
CA PHE A 17 7.93 10.16 -4.95
C PHE A 17 8.80 11.34 -4.52
N LEU A 18 9.97 11.52 -5.13
CA LEU A 18 10.90 12.59 -4.74
C LEU A 18 10.81 13.80 -5.69
N ASN A 19 10.64 13.55 -6.99
CA ASN A 19 10.70 14.59 -8.02
C ASN A 19 9.52 14.52 -9.01
N PRO A 20 8.25 14.49 -8.56
CA PRO A 20 7.13 14.44 -9.48
C PRO A 20 7.06 15.71 -10.34
N ASN A 21 6.85 15.51 -11.64
CA ASN A 21 6.65 16.59 -12.61
C ASN A 21 5.34 17.34 -12.35
N LYS A 22 4.27 16.61 -12.00
CA LYS A 22 2.93 17.15 -11.71
C LYS A 22 2.65 17.03 -10.23
N THR A 23 2.29 18.16 -9.62
CA THR A 23 1.80 18.27 -8.24
C THR A 23 0.36 18.74 -8.24
N TYR A 24 -0.34 18.49 -7.13
CA TYR A 24 -1.75 18.79 -6.98
C TYR A 24 -2.01 19.49 -5.65
N SER A 25 -3.12 20.21 -5.57
CA SER A 25 -3.62 20.66 -4.27
C SER A 25 -4.08 19.47 -3.42
N TYR A 26 -4.07 19.65 -2.10
CA TYR A 26 -4.53 18.66 -1.14
C TYR A 26 -5.93 18.11 -1.50
N SER A 27 -6.89 19.00 -1.75
CA SER A 27 -8.26 18.63 -2.11
C SER A 27 -8.32 17.86 -3.42
N GLU A 28 -7.52 18.21 -4.44
CA GLU A 28 -7.44 17.44 -5.69
C GLU A 28 -6.92 16.03 -5.49
N ILE A 29 -5.99 15.82 -4.56
CA ILE A 29 -5.48 14.48 -4.21
C ILE A 29 -6.59 13.64 -3.57
N ILE A 30 -7.32 14.23 -2.61
CA ILE A 30 -8.38 13.55 -1.87
C ILE A 30 -9.63 13.30 -2.72
N GLU A 31 -10.12 14.31 -3.43
CA GLU A 31 -11.36 14.25 -4.20
C GLU A 31 -11.16 13.64 -5.58
N GLY A 32 -9.94 13.76 -6.11
CA GLY A 32 -9.53 13.44 -7.46
C GLY A 32 -9.64 14.64 -8.41
N THR A 33 -8.72 14.75 -9.36
CA THR A 33 -8.68 15.80 -10.38
C THR A 33 -8.90 15.25 -11.79
N LYS A 34 -9.32 16.11 -12.72
CA LYS A 34 -9.53 15.74 -14.13
C LYS A 34 -8.22 15.93 -14.89
N VAL A 35 -7.65 14.83 -15.36
CA VAL A 35 -6.46 14.82 -16.19
C VAL A 35 -6.89 14.73 -17.65
N LYS A 36 -6.31 15.56 -18.52
CA LYS A 36 -6.50 15.43 -19.99
C LYS A 36 -5.80 14.15 -20.45
N GLY A 37 -6.57 13.19 -20.97
CA GLY A 37 -6.03 12.09 -21.77
C GLY A 37 -6.19 12.38 -23.26
N ASN A 38 -5.68 11.47 -24.10
CA ASN A 38 -5.62 11.61 -25.56
C ASN A 38 -6.97 11.87 -26.25
N SER A 39 -8.11 11.56 -25.62
CA SER A 39 -9.44 11.75 -26.21
C SER A 39 -10.58 12.02 -25.22
N CYS A 40 -10.34 11.96 -23.90
CA CYS A 40 -11.33 12.37 -22.90
C CYS A 40 -10.68 12.80 -21.57
N LYS A 41 -11.33 13.73 -20.84
CA LYS A 41 -10.93 14.08 -19.47
C LYS A 41 -11.33 12.92 -18.54
N LYS A 42 -10.34 12.24 -17.95
CA LYS A 42 -10.58 11.18 -16.95
C LYS A 42 -10.31 11.73 -15.56
N LYS A 43 -11.12 11.33 -14.58
CA LYS A 43 -10.89 11.69 -13.17
C LYS A 43 -9.95 10.68 -12.54
N TYR A 44 -8.84 11.17 -12.00
CA TYR A 44 -7.83 10.42 -11.28
C TYR A 44 -7.89 10.78 -9.81
N SER A 45 -7.79 9.82 -8.90
CA SER A 45 -7.77 10.05 -7.45
C SER A 45 -6.67 9.23 -6.79
N ALA A 46 -6.18 9.68 -5.63
CA ALA A 46 -5.21 8.93 -4.84
C ALA A 46 -5.74 7.53 -4.47
N VAL A 47 -7.01 7.47 -4.07
CA VAL A 47 -7.66 6.20 -3.72
C VAL A 47 -8.77 5.89 -4.72
N SER A 48 -8.65 4.75 -5.41
CA SER A 48 -9.66 4.25 -6.32
C SER A 48 -10.91 3.76 -5.57
N GLY A 49 -12.08 3.88 -6.20
CA GLY A 49 -13.34 3.31 -5.69
C GLY A 49 -13.25 1.80 -5.42
N ASN A 50 -12.38 1.08 -6.14
CA ASN A 50 -12.17 -0.36 -5.94
C ASN A 50 -11.62 -0.68 -4.54
N THR A 51 -10.80 0.20 -3.96
CA THR A 51 -10.27 0.04 -2.59
C THR A 51 -11.41 -0.05 -1.57
N PHE A 52 -12.52 0.64 -1.80
CA PHE A 52 -13.64 0.68 -0.87
C PHE A 52 -14.66 -0.46 -1.06
N ARG A 53 -14.51 -1.34 -2.08
CA ARG A 53 -15.46 -2.44 -2.34
C ARG A 53 -15.57 -3.43 -1.18
N GLY A 54 -14.50 -3.59 -0.40
CA GLY A 54 -14.48 -4.46 0.79
C GLY A 54 -15.31 -3.95 1.97
N PHE A 55 -15.82 -2.72 1.92
CA PHE A 55 -16.64 -2.12 2.95
C PHE A 55 -18.13 -2.26 2.61
N THR A 56 -18.73 -3.37 3.05
CA THR A 56 -20.16 -3.59 2.87
C THR A 56 -20.96 -2.55 3.67
N ARG A 57 -21.81 -1.79 2.97
CA ARG A 57 -22.55 -0.66 3.54
C ARG A 57 -23.83 -1.13 4.25
N LYS A 58 -24.18 -0.46 5.35
CA LYS A 58 -25.49 -0.52 6.02
C LYS A 58 -26.51 0.42 5.36
N ASN A 59 -26.04 1.51 4.74
CA ASN A 59 -26.89 2.54 4.16
C ASN A 59 -26.28 3.11 2.85
N LYS A 60 -26.86 4.19 2.31
CA LYS A 60 -26.41 4.79 1.05
C LYS A 60 -25.01 5.41 1.13
N LYS A 61 -24.58 5.88 2.31
CA LYS A 61 -23.24 6.44 2.52
C LYS A 61 -22.20 5.33 2.41
N GLY A 62 -21.10 5.60 1.72
CA GLY A 62 -20.00 4.65 1.57
C GLY A 62 -18.84 4.96 2.52
N ALA A 63 -17.91 4.02 2.60
CA ALA A 63 -16.66 4.26 3.30
C ALA A 63 -15.85 5.40 2.66
N SER A 64 -15.86 5.51 1.32
CA SER A 64 -15.07 6.52 0.61
C SER A 64 -15.37 7.95 1.09
N GLU A 65 -16.65 8.26 1.30
CA GLU A 65 -17.09 9.57 1.78
C GLU A 65 -16.61 9.88 3.19
N ALA A 66 -16.54 8.89 4.09
CA ALA A 66 -16.02 9.06 5.44
C ALA A 66 -14.53 9.42 5.44
N TYR A 67 -13.71 8.66 4.69
CA TYR A 67 -12.29 8.98 4.55
C TYR A 67 -12.09 10.37 3.93
N LYS A 68 -12.76 10.68 2.81
CA LYS A 68 -12.62 11.99 2.16
C LYS A 68 -12.98 13.14 3.08
N ARG A 69 -14.10 13.02 3.80
CA ARG A 69 -14.54 14.04 4.76
C ARG A 69 -13.49 14.25 5.85
N PHE A 70 -12.93 13.17 6.41
CA PHE A 70 -11.87 13.29 7.40
C PHE A 70 -10.69 14.10 6.85
N PHE A 71 -10.13 13.70 5.71
CA PHE A 71 -8.95 14.37 5.15
C PHE A 71 -9.25 15.85 4.83
N LEU A 72 -10.36 16.14 4.15
CA LEU A 72 -10.75 17.50 3.78
C LEU A 72 -10.96 18.41 5.00
N ASN A 73 -11.53 17.88 6.09
CA ASN A 73 -11.76 18.66 7.31
C ASN A 73 -10.51 18.81 8.20
N ASN A 74 -9.44 18.04 7.94
CA ASN A 74 -8.25 17.97 8.80
C ASN A 74 -6.95 18.25 8.04
N GLU A 75 -7.02 18.98 6.93
CA GLU A 75 -5.86 19.28 6.07
C GLU A 75 -4.69 19.88 6.86
N GLU A 76 -4.93 20.95 7.63
CA GLU A 76 -3.88 21.62 8.41
C GLU A 76 -3.22 20.68 9.42
N LEU A 77 -4.02 19.85 10.09
CA LEU A 77 -3.53 18.87 11.05
C LEU A 77 -2.62 17.84 10.37
N VAL A 78 -3.07 17.28 9.24
CA VAL A 78 -2.33 16.26 8.49
C VAL A 78 -1.00 16.84 7.98
N ILE A 79 -1.03 18.00 7.31
CA ILE A 79 0.18 18.63 6.78
C ILE A 79 1.14 19.01 7.90
N LYS A 80 0.65 19.55 9.02
CA LYS A 80 1.49 19.87 10.18
C LYS A 80 2.18 18.64 10.75
N ARG A 81 1.47 17.51 10.90
CA ARG A 81 2.07 16.27 11.41
C ARG A 81 3.05 15.64 10.43
N LEU A 82 2.79 15.68 9.13
CA LEU A 82 3.74 15.24 8.11
C LEU A 82 5.04 16.08 8.15
N ARG A 83 4.93 17.40 8.24
CA ARG A 83 6.11 18.27 8.37
C ARG A 83 6.91 18.01 9.65
N GLY A 84 6.25 17.64 10.74
CA GLY A 84 6.89 17.32 12.01
C GLY A 84 7.44 15.89 12.14
N ALA A 85 7.27 15.02 11.14
CA ALA A 85 7.66 13.61 11.24
C ALA A 85 9.13 13.37 10.89
N TYR A 86 9.89 12.76 11.79
CA TYR A 86 11.30 12.40 11.55
C TYR A 86 11.57 10.91 11.67
N HIS A 87 10.60 10.17 12.24
CA HIS A 87 10.70 8.74 12.46
C HIS A 87 9.46 8.01 11.91
N PRO A 88 9.55 6.73 11.52
CA PRO A 88 8.40 5.94 11.07
C PRO A 88 7.26 5.91 12.11
N GLU A 89 7.58 6.00 13.40
CA GLU A 89 6.63 6.07 14.49
C GLU A 89 5.77 7.34 14.45
N ASP A 90 6.26 8.44 13.89
CA ASP A 90 5.49 9.67 13.70
C ASP A 90 4.39 9.47 12.66
N ILE A 91 4.74 8.84 11.53
CA ILE A 91 3.79 8.50 10.47
C ILE A 91 2.77 7.50 11.01
N LEU A 92 3.23 6.47 11.73
CA LEU A 92 2.34 5.49 12.36
C LEU A 92 1.36 6.18 13.30
N ARG A 93 1.82 7.07 14.19
CA ARG A 93 0.95 7.82 15.10
C ARG A 93 -0.08 8.68 14.38
N LEU A 94 0.31 9.35 13.29
CA LEU A 94 -0.62 10.12 12.47
C LEU A 94 -1.68 9.20 11.89
N GLU A 95 -1.28 8.16 11.19
CA GLU A 95 -2.21 7.30 10.48
C GLU A 95 -3.09 6.47 11.43
N GLU A 96 -2.61 6.11 12.63
CA GLU A 96 -3.42 5.50 13.69
C GLU A 96 -4.46 6.46 14.24
N TYR A 97 -4.11 7.73 14.39
CA TYR A 97 -5.08 8.75 14.77
C TYR A 97 -6.18 8.86 13.70
N ILE A 98 -5.81 8.92 12.41
CA ILE A 98 -6.77 8.93 11.29
C ILE A 98 -7.65 7.68 11.33
N LEU A 99 -7.04 6.51 11.55
CA LEU A 99 -7.73 5.22 11.60
C LEU A 99 -8.83 5.22 12.64
N GLU A 100 -8.55 5.65 13.86
CA GLU A 100 -9.55 5.69 14.93
C GLU A 100 -10.67 6.69 14.62
N GLN A 101 -10.34 7.89 14.13
CA GLN A 101 -11.35 8.90 13.78
C GLN A 101 -12.29 8.41 12.66
N VAL A 102 -11.73 7.84 11.60
CA VAL A 102 -12.53 7.31 10.49
C VAL A 102 -13.33 6.08 10.93
N LYS A 103 -12.75 5.19 11.74
CA LYS A 103 -13.44 3.98 12.22
C LYS A 103 -14.70 4.32 13.02
N GLU A 104 -14.67 5.37 13.85
CA GLU A 104 -15.87 5.85 14.54
C GLU A 104 -16.97 6.30 13.57
N GLU A 105 -16.64 7.07 12.53
CA GLU A 105 -17.62 7.42 11.48
C GLU A 105 -18.17 6.18 10.76
N LEU A 106 -17.33 5.17 10.52
CA LEU A 106 -17.73 3.96 9.79
C LEU A 106 -18.67 3.05 10.57
N LYS A 107 -18.69 3.07 11.92
CA LYS A 107 -19.57 2.18 12.74
C LYS A 107 -21.05 2.31 12.37
N GLY A 108 -21.50 3.53 12.05
CA GLY A 108 -22.87 3.82 11.62
C GLY A 108 -23.14 3.57 10.13
N ILE A 109 -22.11 3.30 9.33
CA ILE A 109 -22.17 3.25 7.86
C ILE A 109 -21.88 1.85 7.32
N ILE A 110 -21.01 1.08 7.97
CA ILE A 110 -20.46 -0.19 7.48
C ILE A 110 -20.81 -1.34 8.43
N ILE A 111 -20.97 -2.55 7.89
CA ILE A 111 -21.21 -3.77 8.68
C ILE A 111 -20.00 -4.03 9.59
N GLU A 112 -20.26 -4.33 10.87
CA GLU A 112 -19.27 -4.40 11.93
C GLU A 112 -18.12 -5.39 11.65
N ASN A 113 -18.43 -6.59 11.15
CA ASN A 113 -17.42 -7.58 10.82
C ASN A 113 -16.40 -7.10 9.76
N LYS A 114 -16.75 -6.11 8.94
CA LYS A 114 -15.83 -5.53 7.97
C LYS A 114 -14.84 -4.55 8.61
N LEU A 115 -15.16 -4.01 9.79
CA LEU A 115 -14.31 -3.12 10.59
C LEU A 115 -13.27 -3.87 11.43
N ASN A 116 -13.34 -5.21 11.50
CA ASN A 116 -12.37 -6.02 12.24
C ASN A 116 -11.04 -6.21 11.50
N SER A 117 -11.00 -5.89 10.22
CA SER A 117 -9.77 -5.97 9.42
C SER A 117 -8.98 -4.67 9.55
N TYR A 118 -7.88 -4.73 10.30
CA TYR A 118 -6.95 -3.61 10.45
C TYR A 118 -6.44 -3.13 9.10
N ASN A 119 -5.98 -4.05 8.24
CA ASN A 119 -5.44 -3.69 6.94
C ASN A 119 -6.49 -3.10 6.00
N ARG A 120 -7.73 -3.61 6.03
CA ARG A 120 -8.84 -3.02 5.23
C ARG A 120 -9.06 -1.56 5.57
N LEU A 121 -9.07 -1.24 6.87
CA LEU A 121 -9.24 0.12 7.34
C LEU A 121 -8.00 0.99 7.08
N ARG A 122 -6.81 0.38 7.09
CA ARG A 122 -5.53 1.08 6.98
C ARG A 122 -5.16 1.47 5.56
N LYS A 123 -5.30 0.58 4.58
CA LYS A 123 -4.85 0.83 3.20
C LYS A 123 -5.34 2.15 2.59
N PRO A 124 -6.61 2.58 2.73
CA PRO A 124 -7.03 3.88 2.20
C PRO A 124 -6.22 5.04 2.78
N ILE A 125 -5.84 4.95 4.06
CA ILE A 125 -5.02 5.96 4.75
C ILE A 125 -3.62 5.94 4.16
N ASP A 126 -2.98 4.76 4.08
CA ASP A 126 -1.64 4.60 3.51
C ASP A 126 -1.58 5.21 2.10
N LEU A 127 -2.56 4.88 1.25
CA LEU A 127 -2.66 5.42 -0.11
C LEU A 127 -2.82 6.94 -0.14
N TYR A 128 -3.67 7.53 0.73
CA TYR A 128 -3.80 8.99 0.77
C TYR A 128 -2.50 9.65 1.24
N ILE A 129 -1.89 9.17 2.33
CA ILE A 129 -0.65 9.71 2.86
C ILE A 129 0.50 9.59 1.85
N GLU A 130 0.60 8.45 1.19
CA GLU A 130 1.55 8.20 0.10
C GLU A 130 1.44 9.26 -1.00
N HIS A 131 0.22 9.50 -1.51
CA HIS A 131 -0.01 10.47 -2.57
C HIS A 131 0.17 11.91 -2.09
N LEU A 132 -0.22 12.23 -0.86
CA LEU A 132 0.01 13.55 -0.27
C LEU A 132 1.50 13.83 -0.16
N VAL A 133 2.27 12.89 0.40
CA VAL A 133 3.73 13.04 0.51
C VAL A 133 4.37 13.18 -0.87
N ALA A 134 4.00 12.33 -1.82
CA ALA A 134 4.56 12.42 -3.16
C ALA A 134 4.18 13.74 -3.86
N MET A 135 2.91 14.12 -3.88
CA MET A 135 2.36 15.02 -4.89
C MET A 135 1.74 16.32 -4.38
N ASP A 136 1.56 16.50 -3.08
CA ASP A 136 0.96 17.71 -2.53
C ASP A 136 1.88 18.93 -2.70
N ASN A 137 1.35 20.02 -3.24
CA ASN A 137 2.11 21.24 -3.50
C ASN A 137 2.54 22.02 -2.23
N LYS A 138 1.99 21.68 -1.05
CA LYS A 138 2.40 22.22 0.24
C LYS A 138 3.62 21.51 0.81
N LEU A 139 3.97 20.31 0.34
CA LEU A 139 5.17 19.59 0.78
C LEU A 139 6.30 19.81 -0.22
N ASN A 140 7.38 20.45 0.24
CA ASN A 140 8.50 20.80 -0.63
C ASN A 140 9.44 19.61 -0.85
N LYS A 141 10.49 19.79 -1.67
CA LYS A 141 11.45 18.73 -1.98
C LYS A 141 12.16 18.15 -0.74
N GLU A 142 12.47 18.98 0.26
CA GLU A 142 13.12 18.53 1.49
C GLU A 142 12.15 17.76 2.40
N ASP A 143 10.87 18.17 2.44
CA ASP A 143 9.81 17.38 3.08
C ASP A 143 9.71 15.99 2.45
N LYS A 144 9.71 15.90 1.11
CA LYS A 144 9.63 14.63 0.37
C LYS A 144 10.81 13.70 0.66
N LYS A 145 12.04 14.21 0.58
CA LYS A 145 13.25 13.44 0.91
C LYS A 145 13.22 12.88 2.33
N ARG A 146 12.71 13.66 3.28
CA ARG A 146 12.56 13.23 4.67
C ARG A 146 11.43 12.22 4.86
N LEU A 147 10.30 12.41 4.19
CA LEU A 147 9.07 11.64 4.44
C LEU A 147 8.98 10.34 3.67
N VAL A 148 9.44 10.29 2.42
CA VAL A 148 9.38 9.09 1.56
C VAL A 148 10.00 7.85 2.21
N PRO A 149 11.16 7.92 2.90
CA PRO A 149 11.72 6.76 3.62
C PRO A 149 10.88 6.30 4.81
N LEU A 150 9.96 7.12 5.31
CA LEU A 150 9.12 6.86 6.49
C LEU A 150 7.76 6.28 6.14
N LEU A 151 7.37 6.29 4.85
CA LEU A 151 6.06 5.82 4.38
C LEU A 151 5.90 4.31 4.57
N PHE A 152 4.70 3.91 4.97
CA PHE A 152 4.27 2.53 4.95
C PHE A 152 3.79 2.14 3.56
N LEU A 153 4.14 0.93 3.13
CA LEU A 153 3.71 0.43 1.83
C LEU A 153 2.24 -0.02 1.92
N PRO A 154 1.31 0.50 1.10
CA PRO A 154 -0.08 0.04 1.11
C PRO A 154 -0.14 -1.46 0.76
N LEU A 155 -0.37 -2.30 1.77
CA LEU A 155 -0.34 -3.75 1.56
C LEU A 155 -1.52 -4.15 0.71
N ASP A 156 -1.33 -4.80 -0.44
CA ASP A 156 -2.44 -5.26 -1.26
C ASP A 156 -2.25 -6.63 -1.90
N SER A 157 -3.32 -7.18 -2.46
CA SER A 157 -3.29 -8.53 -3.04
C SER A 157 -2.33 -8.66 -4.22
N GLN A 158 -2.11 -7.58 -4.99
CA GLN A 158 -1.14 -7.58 -6.09
C GLN A 158 0.28 -7.61 -5.55
N LEU A 159 0.54 -6.87 -4.48
CA LEU A 159 1.80 -6.89 -3.76
C LEU A 159 2.09 -8.27 -3.15
N PHE A 160 1.13 -8.90 -2.47
CA PHE A 160 1.31 -10.26 -1.94
C PHE A 160 1.51 -11.32 -3.02
N SER A 161 1.09 -11.03 -4.26
CA SER A 161 1.30 -11.89 -5.42
C SER A 161 2.61 -11.59 -6.17
N SER A 162 3.33 -10.53 -5.78
CA SER A 162 4.59 -10.10 -6.38
C SER A 162 5.79 -10.88 -5.84
N GLU A 163 6.90 -10.84 -6.56
CA GLU A 163 8.15 -11.52 -6.18
C GLU A 163 8.70 -11.10 -4.81
N ILE A 164 8.35 -9.91 -4.34
CA ILE A 164 8.70 -9.40 -3.01
C ILE A 164 8.27 -10.38 -1.91
N PHE A 165 7.11 -11.02 -2.11
CA PHE A 165 6.52 -11.97 -1.19
C PHE A 165 6.65 -13.44 -1.65
N ILE A 166 7.25 -13.72 -2.81
CA ILE A 166 7.45 -15.11 -3.29
C ILE A 166 8.57 -15.81 -2.50
N ASP A 167 9.59 -15.08 -2.04
CA ASP A 167 10.67 -15.63 -1.20
C ASP A 167 10.18 -16.21 0.15
N PHE A 168 8.93 -15.97 0.54
CA PHE A 168 8.31 -16.64 1.70
C PHE A 168 7.82 -18.06 1.41
N THR A 169 7.62 -18.39 0.13
CA THR A 169 6.86 -19.57 -0.30
C THR A 169 7.73 -20.75 -0.70
N ASN A 170 9.02 -20.50 -0.94
CA ASN A 170 10.02 -21.52 -1.15
C ASN A 170 10.75 -21.74 0.18
N GLU A 171 10.96 -22.99 0.59
CA GLU A 171 11.64 -23.36 1.85
C GLU A 171 13.09 -22.88 1.95
N ASN A 172 13.60 -22.21 0.92
CA ASN A 172 14.90 -21.60 0.92
C ASN A 172 14.86 -20.31 1.74
N GLU A 173 15.55 -20.32 2.88
CA GLU A 173 15.78 -19.14 3.70
C GLU A 173 16.16 -17.95 2.81
N PRO A 174 15.59 -16.75 3.04
CA PRO A 174 16.08 -15.57 2.34
C PRO A 174 17.58 -15.45 2.63
N LYS A 175 18.41 -15.63 1.59
CA LYS A 175 19.84 -15.36 1.65
C LYS A 175 20.02 -13.84 1.83
N LEU A 176 19.84 -13.40 3.07
CA LEU A 176 20.14 -12.04 3.49
C LEU A 176 21.65 -11.87 3.53
N ASP A 177 22.09 -10.68 3.11
CA ASP A 177 23.47 -10.25 3.32
C ASP A 177 23.85 -10.46 4.80
N ALA A 178 24.99 -11.11 5.03
CA ALA A 178 25.52 -11.40 6.36
C ALA A 178 25.72 -10.12 7.19
N SER A 179 25.84 -8.96 6.55
CA SER A 179 25.94 -7.64 7.19
C SER A 179 24.66 -7.19 7.92
N LEU A 180 23.48 -7.63 7.46
CA LEU A 180 22.17 -7.28 8.04
C LEU A 180 21.73 -8.23 9.17
N LYS A 181 22.46 -9.33 9.37
CA LYS A 181 22.13 -10.37 10.37
C LYS A 181 22.25 -9.90 11.83
N LYS A 182 22.82 -8.73 12.12
CA LYS A 182 23.28 -8.45 13.48
C LYS A 182 22.30 -7.83 14.48
N GLU A 183 21.17 -7.21 14.07
CA GLU A 183 20.26 -6.61 15.07
C GLU A 183 18.74 -6.73 14.77
N GLU A 184 18.29 -6.75 13.50
CA GLU A 184 16.84 -6.66 13.18
C GLU A 184 16.18 -7.99 12.78
N PHE A 185 16.93 -9.06 12.48
CA PHE A 185 16.40 -10.31 11.88
C PHE A 185 16.66 -11.56 12.74
N THR A 186 16.25 -11.49 14.00
CA THR A 186 16.40 -12.60 14.96
C THR A 186 15.62 -13.85 14.53
N ASP A 187 16.02 -15.02 15.03
CA ASP A 187 15.30 -16.28 14.80
C ASP A 187 13.81 -16.18 15.24
N ASP A 188 13.54 -15.42 16.30
CA ASP A 188 12.18 -15.13 16.76
C ASP A 188 11.38 -14.30 15.73
N PHE A 189 12.00 -13.27 15.14
CA PHE A 189 11.38 -12.50 14.05
C PHE A 189 11.05 -13.40 12.86
N GLN A 190 11.99 -14.25 12.44
CA GLN A 190 11.77 -15.19 11.34
C GLN A 190 10.66 -16.20 11.65
N LYS A 191 10.61 -16.73 12.87
CA LYS A 191 9.59 -17.67 13.32
C LYS A 191 8.20 -17.03 13.35
N LYS A 192 8.08 -15.81 13.89
CA LYS A 192 6.82 -15.03 13.89
C LYS A 192 6.35 -14.76 12.48
N LEU A 193 7.28 -14.37 11.61
CA LEU A 193 6.98 -14.04 10.23
C LEU A 193 6.56 -15.28 9.41
N LYS A 194 7.27 -16.41 9.55
CA LYS A 194 6.86 -17.71 8.96
C LYS A 194 5.49 -18.14 9.47
N SER A 195 5.23 -18.01 10.78
CA SER A 195 3.90 -18.32 11.34
C SER A 195 2.81 -17.44 10.74
N LEU A 196 3.04 -16.14 10.61
CA LEU A 196 2.10 -15.19 10.02
C LEU A 196 1.80 -15.54 8.56
N THR A 197 2.84 -15.75 7.74
CA THR A 197 2.63 -16.08 6.32
C THR A 197 1.95 -17.43 6.14
N SER A 198 2.25 -18.42 6.97
CA SER A 198 1.52 -19.70 7.00
C SER A 198 0.05 -19.54 7.40
N LYS A 199 -0.27 -18.73 8.41
CA LYS A 199 -1.66 -18.44 8.83
C LYS A 199 -2.44 -17.78 7.70
N ILE A 200 -1.85 -16.78 7.06
CA ILE A 200 -2.45 -16.10 5.91
C ILE A 200 -2.67 -17.11 4.78
N ARG A 201 -1.70 -17.97 4.47
CA ARG A 201 -1.83 -19.01 3.42
C ARG A 201 -2.95 -20.02 3.71
N TRP A 202 -3.01 -20.54 4.95
CA TRP A 202 -3.97 -21.58 5.34
C TRP A 202 -5.41 -21.09 5.34
N LYS A 203 -5.62 -19.85 5.76
CA LYS A 203 -6.95 -19.23 5.76
C LYS A 203 -7.47 -19.04 4.33
N ASN A 204 -6.62 -18.59 3.42
CA ASN A 204 -6.94 -18.44 2.00
C ASN A 204 -7.19 -19.79 1.29
N TYR A 205 -6.46 -20.85 1.65
CA TYR A 205 -6.74 -22.20 1.16
C TYR A 205 -8.14 -22.67 1.60
N ASN A 206 -8.49 -22.50 2.87
CA ASN A 206 -9.80 -22.93 3.39
C ASN A 206 -10.97 -22.11 2.84
N GLU A 207 -10.81 -20.80 2.63
CA GLU A 207 -11.84 -19.95 2.02
C GLU A 207 -12.07 -20.31 0.54
N LYS A 208 -11.00 -20.58 -0.23
CA LYS A 208 -11.11 -21.14 -1.58
C LYS A 208 -11.82 -22.49 -1.56
N MET A 209 -11.41 -23.42 -0.68
CA MET A 209 -12.04 -24.76 -0.59
C MET A 209 -13.52 -24.70 -0.17
N LYS A 210 -13.95 -23.65 0.54
CA LYS A 210 -15.38 -23.40 0.80
C LYS A 210 -16.13 -22.93 -0.45
N GLN A 211 -15.54 -22.05 -1.26
CA GLN A 211 -16.12 -21.63 -2.55
C GLN A 211 -16.14 -22.77 -3.58
N PHE A 212 -15.10 -23.62 -3.61
CA PHE A 212 -15.02 -24.80 -4.48
C PHE A 212 -15.97 -25.95 -4.09
N LYS A 213 -16.56 -25.93 -2.88
CA LYS A 213 -17.58 -26.90 -2.49
C LYS A 213 -18.99 -26.55 -3.00
N GLU A 214 -19.15 -25.41 -3.66
CA GLU A 214 -20.43 -24.95 -4.25
C GLU A 214 -20.44 -25.03 -5.79
N GLU A 215 -19.32 -25.30 -6.45
CA GLU A 215 -19.23 -25.51 -7.91
C GLU A 215 -18.46 -26.80 -8.23
N GLU A 216 -19.11 -27.71 -8.96
CA GLU A 216 -18.56 -29.02 -9.33
C GLU A 216 -17.40 -28.92 -10.37
N ILE A 217 -16.34 -29.69 -10.08
CA ILE A 217 -15.38 -30.34 -10.99
C ILE A 217 -14.11 -29.58 -11.47
N GLN A 218 -12.97 -30.22 -11.12
CA GLN A 218 -11.64 -30.30 -11.78
C GLN A 218 -10.94 -29.02 -12.25
N LYS A 219 -10.35 -28.27 -11.31
CA LYS A 219 -9.05 -27.62 -11.54
C LYS A 219 -8.14 -27.88 -10.34
N GLU A 220 -6.86 -28.14 -10.59
CA GLU A 220 -5.85 -28.11 -9.53
C GLU A 220 -6.01 -26.79 -8.75
N PRO A 221 -6.00 -26.82 -7.41
CA PRO A 221 -6.17 -25.61 -6.64
C PRO A 221 -4.99 -24.67 -6.93
N ASP A 222 -5.27 -23.61 -7.69
CA ASP A 222 -4.33 -22.51 -7.90
C ASP A 222 -3.70 -22.13 -6.57
N LYS A 223 -2.35 -22.06 -6.54
CA LYS A 223 -1.54 -21.69 -5.37
C LYS A 223 -2.31 -20.66 -4.52
N PRO A 224 -2.51 -20.90 -3.21
CA PRO A 224 -3.40 -20.08 -2.39
C PRO A 224 -3.03 -18.60 -2.53
N THR A 225 -3.96 -17.84 -3.13
CA THR A 225 -3.81 -16.40 -3.29
C THR A 225 -4.04 -15.79 -1.93
N ILE A 226 -3.01 -15.20 -1.35
CA ILE A 226 -3.10 -14.46 -0.08
C ILE A 226 -4.15 -13.35 -0.24
N SER A 227 -5.27 -13.42 0.47
CA SER A 227 -6.29 -12.38 0.44
C SER A 227 -6.04 -11.34 1.54
N TYR A 228 -6.09 -10.09 1.09
CA TYR A 228 -5.64 -8.87 1.73
C TYR A 228 -6.48 -8.45 2.97
N GLY A 229 -7.73 -8.90 3.06
CA GLY A 229 -8.71 -8.46 4.05
C GLY A 229 -8.55 -9.11 5.44
N GLU A 230 -7.53 -9.92 5.64
CA GLU A 230 -7.45 -10.86 6.76
C GLU A 230 -6.46 -10.48 7.85
N LEU A 231 -5.63 -9.46 7.61
CA LEU A 231 -4.78 -8.86 8.64
C LEU A 231 -5.65 -8.05 9.60
N THR A 232 -6.07 -8.71 10.68
CA THR A 232 -6.89 -8.13 11.76
C THR A 232 -6.05 -7.48 12.85
N ASP A 233 -4.77 -7.86 12.99
CA ASP A 233 -3.88 -7.39 14.05
C ASP A 233 -2.86 -6.36 13.53
N LYS A 234 -2.72 -5.26 14.27
CA LYS A 234 -1.74 -4.19 14.04
C LYS A 234 -0.30 -4.69 14.10
N LYS A 235 0.02 -5.59 15.02
CA LYS A 235 1.37 -6.15 15.19
C LYS A 235 1.80 -6.92 13.96
N ASP A 236 0.88 -7.69 13.37
CA ASP A 236 1.14 -8.45 12.15
C ASP A 236 1.37 -7.50 10.96
N TYR A 237 0.58 -6.42 10.85
CA TYR A 237 0.81 -5.38 9.85
C TYR A 237 2.20 -4.74 10.02
N ILE A 238 2.56 -4.33 11.24
CA ILE A 238 3.88 -3.73 11.54
C ILE A 238 5.01 -4.72 11.23
N LEU A 239 4.83 -6.01 11.53
CA LEU A 239 5.81 -7.06 11.23
C LEU A 239 6.08 -7.15 9.72
N LEU A 240 5.03 -7.12 8.90
CA LEU A 240 5.16 -7.12 7.45
C LEU A 240 5.86 -5.86 6.93
N GLN A 241 5.53 -4.69 7.48
CA GLN A 241 6.20 -3.43 7.11
C GLN A 241 7.70 -3.44 7.44
N LYS A 242 8.08 -3.98 8.61
CA LYS A 242 9.48 -4.19 8.97
C LYS A 242 10.18 -5.10 7.97
N PHE A 243 9.54 -6.20 7.58
CA PHE A 243 10.09 -7.09 6.58
C PHE A 243 10.30 -6.39 5.23
N ILE A 244 9.30 -5.64 4.75
CA ILE A 244 9.39 -4.87 3.50
C ILE A 244 10.58 -3.90 3.57
N LYS A 245 10.76 -3.22 4.70
CA LYS A 245 11.90 -2.31 4.90
C LYS A 245 13.24 -3.01 4.76
N ILE A 246 13.36 -4.22 5.29
CA ILE A 246 14.57 -5.02 5.19
C ILE A 246 14.80 -5.49 3.74
N LYS A 247 13.74 -5.90 3.04
CA LYS A 247 13.81 -6.23 1.61
C LYS A 247 14.24 -5.03 0.77
N ALA A 248 13.78 -3.82 1.08
CA ALA A 248 14.18 -2.60 0.39
C ALA A 248 15.69 -2.33 0.56
N LYS A 249 16.19 -2.39 1.82
CA LYS A 249 17.63 -2.23 2.13
C LYS A 249 18.51 -3.22 1.36
N ASN A 250 18.04 -4.45 1.14
CA ASN A 250 18.77 -5.47 0.37
C ASN A 250 18.88 -5.15 -1.13
N LYS A 251 18.06 -4.24 -1.67
CA LYS A 251 18.14 -3.83 -3.09
C LYS A 251 19.21 -2.76 -3.30
N SER A 252 19.19 -1.71 -2.49
CA SER A 252 20.27 -0.73 -2.37
C SER A 252 20.00 0.20 -1.18
N ARG A 253 21.00 1.01 -0.81
CA ARG A 253 20.86 2.02 0.26
C ARG A 253 19.78 3.06 -0.04
N ASP A 254 19.57 3.37 -1.31
CA ASP A 254 18.66 4.42 -1.78
C ASP A 254 17.36 3.83 -2.36
N PHE A 255 17.07 2.56 -2.07
CA PHE A 255 15.79 1.93 -2.41
C PHE A 255 14.82 2.03 -1.25
N TYR A 256 13.81 2.88 -1.36
CA TYR A 256 12.82 3.07 -0.29
C TYR A 256 11.69 2.03 -0.34
N PRO A 257 11.14 1.62 0.82
CA PRO A 257 10.08 0.61 0.89
C PRO A 257 8.88 0.90 -0.01
N ILE A 258 8.51 2.17 -0.14
CA ILE A 258 7.37 2.62 -0.94
C ILE A 258 7.55 2.36 -2.45
N TYR A 259 8.79 2.21 -2.94
CA TYR A 259 9.05 1.93 -4.36
C TYR A 259 8.52 0.56 -4.79
N PHE A 260 8.31 -0.35 -3.84
CA PHE A 260 7.63 -1.61 -4.12
C PHE A 260 6.16 -1.44 -4.54
N ASP A 261 5.51 -0.30 -4.25
CA ASP A 261 4.15 -0.01 -4.74
C ASP A 261 4.09 0.06 -6.28
N LEU A 262 5.25 0.25 -6.91
CA LEU A 262 5.39 0.25 -8.35
C LEU A 262 5.41 -1.16 -8.97
N LEU A 263 5.34 -2.22 -8.17
CA LEU A 263 5.35 -3.60 -8.63
C LEU A 263 3.99 -4.27 -8.37
N TRP A 264 3.23 -4.54 -9.45
CA TRP A 264 1.92 -5.20 -9.37
C TRP A 264 1.99 -6.61 -9.99
N GLY A 265 1.97 -7.64 -9.13
CA GLY A 265 2.01 -9.03 -9.57
C GLY A 265 3.37 -9.46 -10.13
N LYS A 266 3.37 -10.54 -10.94
CA LYS A 266 4.59 -11.24 -11.37
C LYS A 266 5.16 -10.84 -12.73
N LYS A 267 4.45 -10.02 -13.50
CA LYS A 267 4.76 -9.85 -14.94
C LYS A 267 4.75 -8.42 -15.44
N VAL A 268 4.19 -7.47 -14.70
CA VAL A 268 4.06 -6.09 -15.19
C VAL A 268 4.28 -5.13 -14.05
N ALA A 269 5.19 -4.17 -14.23
CA ALA A 269 5.30 -3.11 -13.25
C ALA A 269 4.07 -2.19 -13.33
N ARG A 270 3.60 -1.69 -12.18
CA ARG A 270 2.52 -0.69 -12.13
C ARG A 270 2.88 0.55 -12.95
N TYR A 271 4.16 0.90 -13.02
CA TYR A 271 4.62 2.02 -13.85
C TYR A 271 4.53 1.75 -15.37
N GLU A 272 4.33 0.50 -15.79
CA GLU A 272 4.18 0.09 -17.20
C GLU A 272 2.70 -0.12 -17.57
N THR A 273 1.78 0.04 -16.61
CA THR A 273 0.35 -0.18 -16.81
C THR A 273 -0.47 1.04 -16.39
N SER A 274 -1.51 1.37 -17.17
CA SER A 274 -2.45 2.43 -16.81
C SER A 274 -3.46 1.91 -15.77
N GLY A 275 -3.32 2.31 -14.51
CA GLY A 275 -4.13 1.93 -13.36
C GLY A 275 -5.18 2.96 -12.87
N ARG A 276 -5.36 4.08 -13.58
CA ARG A 276 -6.20 5.23 -13.19
C ARG A 276 -5.88 5.87 -11.82
N ASN A 277 -4.62 5.96 -11.40
CA ASN A 277 -4.19 6.70 -10.19
C ASN A 277 -3.31 7.92 -10.51
N LEU A 278 -3.16 8.86 -9.59
CA LEU A 278 -2.47 10.13 -9.87
C LEU A 278 -0.99 9.96 -10.23
N PHE A 279 -0.33 8.87 -9.83
CA PHE A 279 1.05 8.62 -10.27
C PHE A 279 1.18 8.46 -11.77
N GLU A 280 0.14 7.99 -12.48
CA GLU A 280 0.16 7.92 -13.96
C GLU A 280 0.41 9.26 -14.63
N THR A 281 0.07 10.35 -13.96
CA THR A 281 0.35 11.69 -14.48
C THR A 281 1.83 12.04 -14.47
N ASN A 282 2.65 11.22 -13.80
CA ASN A 282 4.11 11.28 -13.74
C ASN A 282 4.80 10.06 -14.36
N LEU A 283 4.05 9.15 -15.00
CA LEU A 283 4.60 7.94 -15.62
C LEU A 283 4.86 8.07 -17.13
N GLY A 284 4.27 9.07 -17.79
CA GLY A 284 4.46 9.34 -19.22
C GLY A 284 5.70 10.18 -19.51
N GLU A 285 6.27 10.00 -20.71
CA GLU A 285 7.32 10.85 -21.27
C GLU A 285 6.92 12.32 -21.17
N LYS A 286 7.91 13.18 -20.93
CA LYS A 286 7.75 14.62 -20.84
C LYS A 286 6.83 15.07 -21.98
N ASP A 287 5.76 15.76 -21.64
CA ASP A 287 5.02 16.58 -22.59
C ASP A 287 6.06 17.62 -23.11
N GLU A 288 6.79 17.28 -24.18
CA GLU A 288 7.50 18.23 -25.07
C GLU A 288 6.48 18.89 -26.00
#